data_AF-A0A399SKQ4-F1
#
_entry.id   AF-A0A399SKQ4-F1
#
_cell.length_a   1.000
_cell.length_b   1.000
_cell.length_c   1.000
_cell.angle_alpha   90.00
_cell.angle_beta   90.00
_cell.angle_gamma   90.00
#
_symmetry.space_group_name_H-M   'P 1'
#
loop_
_entity.id
_entity.type
_entity.pdbx_description
1 polymer ?
#
loop_
_entity_poly.entity_id
_entity_poly.type
_entity_poly.pdbx_seq_one_letter_code
_entity_poly.pdbx_strand_id
1 'polypeptide(L)'
;MKIHKILLLSLGVCFLAACEKDEPMEELGKALDSYRPEVQMTPSNRAPELGDTITYTITTWQRNDNIAKVELLRKVYEDFGLYFELDKTVVETWNPDDPVMVVTDTVYNNTAWKTFPEEGRSLNNYYVTSRNAYVLEGEYIYTIPEGGKYSPEGEELLDQLPEEPYKILVNQLSYAITAAEYEMLFPDAGDENYTMSGGARTGVSSVGRVYLQNNLSKELLKEKGFKQLYKTGDAHTEITARVTTSKGAVSERSTDFESTY
;
A
#
# COMPACT_ATOMS: atom_id res chain seq x y z
N MET A 1 11.81 16.59 -69.99
CA MET A 1 11.92 17.27 -68.67
C MET A 1 10.54 17.57 -68.05
N LYS A 2 9.66 16.54 -67.89
CA LYS A 2 8.30 16.71 -67.32
C LYS A 2 7.92 15.73 -66.22
N ILE A 3 8.74 14.70 -65.96
CA ILE A 3 8.41 13.62 -65.00
C ILE A 3 8.90 13.96 -63.56
N HIS A 4 9.94 14.79 -63.41
CA HIS A 4 10.45 15.20 -62.09
C HIS A 4 9.56 16.20 -61.34
N LYS A 5 8.64 16.91 -62.01
CA LYS A 5 7.74 17.86 -61.33
C LYS A 5 6.53 17.20 -60.68
N ILE A 6 6.14 16.00 -61.13
CA ILE A 6 4.99 15.27 -60.58
C ILE A 6 5.38 14.48 -59.32
N LEU A 7 6.61 13.93 -59.29
CA LEU A 7 7.10 13.16 -58.13
C LEU A 7 7.39 14.04 -56.90
N LEU A 8 7.74 15.32 -57.12
CA LEU A 8 8.01 16.28 -56.03
C LEU A 8 6.72 16.90 -55.46
N LEU A 9 5.61 16.86 -56.21
CA LEU A 9 4.30 17.32 -55.71
C LEU A 9 3.61 16.26 -54.86
N SER A 10 3.84 14.96 -55.12
CA SER A 10 3.27 13.86 -54.33
C SER A 10 3.96 13.64 -52.99
N LEU A 11 5.25 14.03 -52.85
CA LEU A 11 5.96 13.93 -51.58
C LEU A 11 5.61 15.04 -50.58
N GLY A 12 5.06 16.17 -51.06
CA GLY A 12 4.65 17.30 -50.22
C GLY A 12 3.27 17.15 -49.55
N VAL A 13 2.41 16.27 -50.09
CA VAL A 13 1.04 16.09 -49.58
C VAL A 13 0.98 15.07 -48.43
N CYS A 14 1.95 14.17 -48.31
CA CYS A 14 1.98 13.19 -47.21
C CYS A 14 2.54 13.73 -45.89
N PHE A 15 3.15 14.93 -45.87
CA PHE A 15 3.65 15.57 -44.64
C PHE A 15 2.66 16.53 -43.97
N LEU A 16 1.52 16.83 -44.62
CA LEU A 16 0.48 17.70 -44.06
C LEU A 16 -0.74 16.94 -43.51
N ALA A 17 -0.74 15.61 -43.59
CA ALA A 17 -1.70 14.77 -42.87
C ALA A 17 -1.26 14.56 -41.40
N ALA A 18 -0.76 15.61 -40.76
CA ALA A 18 -0.86 15.69 -39.31
C ALA A 18 -2.36 15.84 -39.05
N CYS A 19 -3.03 14.74 -38.69
CA CYS A 19 -4.43 14.80 -38.25
C CYS A 19 -4.52 15.79 -37.10
N GLU A 20 -5.05 16.98 -37.39
CA GLU A 20 -5.39 17.96 -36.38
C GLU A 20 -6.40 17.32 -35.41
N LYS A 21 -6.19 17.62 -34.14
CA LYS A 21 -7.14 17.35 -33.08
C LYS A 21 -8.46 18.03 -33.45
N ASP A 22 -9.56 17.30 -33.41
CA ASP A 22 -10.88 17.87 -33.69
C ASP A 22 -11.08 19.08 -32.76
N GLU A 23 -11.33 20.25 -33.36
CA GLU A 23 -11.66 21.45 -32.59
C GLU A 23 -12.88 21.17 -31.72
N PRO A 24 -12.89 21.62 -30.45
CA PRO A 24 -14.04 21.42 -29.58
C PRO A 24 -15.29 22.00 -30.23
N MET A 25 -16.37 21.22 -30.30
CA MET A 25 -17.64 21.66 -30.89
C MET A 25 -18.24 22.83 -30.09
N GLU A 26 -17.87 24.06 -30.42
CA GLU A 26 -18.43 25.28 -29.83
C GLU A 26 -19.90 25.51 -30.26
N GLU A 27 -20.36 24.87 -31.34
CA GLU A 27 -21.62 25.19 -32.02
C GLU A 27 -22.83 24.30 -31.65
N LEU A 28 -22.83 23.72 -30.45
CA LEU A 28 -23.99 22.99 -29.90
C LEU A 28 -24.37 23.51 -28.52
N GLY A 29 -24.87 24.75 -28.50
CA GLY A 29 -25.50 25.39 -27.34
C GLY A 29 -24.51 25.79 -26.25
N LYS A 30 -24.86 26.81 -25.45
CA LYS A 30 -24.05 27.27 -24.31
C LYS A 30 -23.54 26.07 -23.52
N ALA A 31 -22.23 25.83 -23.56
CA ALA A 31 -21.60 24.84 -22.71
C ALA A 31 -21.90 25.25 -21.27
N LEU A 32 -22.81 24.54 -20.62
CA LEU A 32 -22.92 24.61 -19.16
C LEU A 32 -21.55 24.19 -18.63
N ASP A 33 -20.92 25.08 -17.87
CA ASP A 33 -19.54 24.99 -17.37
C ASP A 33 -19.31 23.86 -16.34
N SER A 34 -20.09 22.78 -16.42
CA SER A 34 -20.21 21.71 -15.43
C SER A 34 -19.83 20.32 -15.95
N TYR A 35 -19.36 20.19 -17.20
CA TYR A 35 -19.00 18.88 -17.75
C TYR A 35 -17.72 18.35 -17.11
N ARG A 36 -17.90 17.32 -16.28
CA ARG A 36 -16.81 16.54 -15.69
C ARG A 36 -16.07 15.76 -16.77
N PRO A 37 -14.74 15.58 -16.63
CA PRO A 37 -13.97 14.74 -17.54
C PRO A 37 -14.41 13.28 -17.37
N GLU A 38 -14.38 12.51 -18.45
CA GLU A 38 -14.49 11.06 -18.35
C GLU A 38 -13.10 10.48 -18.10
N VAL A 39 -13.02 9.48 -17.22
CA VAL A 39 -11.78 8.80 -16.89
C VAL A 39 -12.02 7.30 -16.83
N GLN A 40 -11.13 6.59 -17.52
CA GLN A 40 -10.99 5.15 -17.48
C GLN A 40 -9.57 4.83 -17.04
N MET A 41 -9.43 3.79 -16.23
CA MET A 41 -8.15 3.29 -15.75
C MET A 41 -8.12 1.78 -15.95
N THR A 42 -7.05 1.27 -16.54
CA THR A 42 -6.84 -0.16 -16.71
C THR A 42 -5.43 -0.51 -16.24
N PRO A 43 -5.29 -1.38 -15.22
CA PRO A 43 -3.98 -1.91 -14.85
C PRO A 43 -3.56 -3.03 -15.80
N SER A 44 -2.24 -3.19 -15.99
CA SER A 44 -1.65 -4.31 -16.75
C SER A 44 -1.85 -5.66 -16.06
N ASN A 45 -1.92 -5.68 -14.73
CA ASN A 45 -2.24 -6.84 -13.90
C ASN A 45 -3.32 -6.46 -12.87
N ARG A 46 -4.38 -7.27 -12.74
CA ARG A 46 -5.49 -7.06 -11.79
C ARG A 46 -5.32 -7.82 -10.47
N ALA A 47 -4.36 -8.74 -10.40
CA ALA A 47 -4.01 -9.48 -9.20
C ALA A 47 -2.46 -9.47 -9.08
N PRO A 48 -1.87 -8.30 -8.77
CA PRO A 48 -0.43 -8.18 -8.59
C PRO A 48 0.04 -8.90 -7.33
N GLU A 49 1.21 -9.50 -7.40
CA GLU A 49 1.93 -10.01 -6.22
C GLU A 49 2.97 -8.98 -5.74
N LEU A 50 3.38 -9.06 -4.48
CA LEU A 50 4.43 -8.20 -3.94
C LEU A 50 5.72 -8.35 -4.76
N GLY A 51 6.27 -7.21 -5.19
CA GLY A 51 7.42 -7.12 -6.10
C GLY A 51 7.03 -6.82 -7.55
N ASP A 52 5.76 -6.99 -7.94
CA ASP A 52 5.31 -6.70 -9.30
C ASP A 52 5.35 -5.22 -9.64
N THR A 53 5.64 -4.92 -10.90
CA THR A 53 5.45 -3.59 -11.48
C THR A 53 4.18 -3.56 -12.31
N ILE A 54 3.24 -2.68 -11.93
CA ILE A 54 1.94 -2.51 -12.57
C ILE A 54 1.98 -1.25 -13.41
N THR A 55 1.65 -1.37 -14.70
CA THR A 55 1.42 -0.21 -15.56
C THR A 55 -0.06 0.15 -15.56
N TYR A 56 -0.36 1.38 -15.19
CA TYR A 56 -1.70 1.96 -15.25
C TYR A 56 -1.87 2.77 -16.52
N THR A 57 -2.72 2.30 -17.43
CA THR A 57 -3.14 3.08 -18.60
C THR A 57 -4.40 3.86 -18.26
N ILE A 58 -4.28 5.19 -18.28
CA ILE A 58 -5.37 6.13 -18.06
C ILE A 58 -5.83 6.64 -19.42
N THR A 59 -7.12 6.50 -19.70
CA THR A 59 -7.74 7.15 -20.87
C THR A 59 -8.75 8.18 -20.38
N THR A 60 -8.57 9.43 -20.78
CA THR A 60 -9.46 10.52 -20.37
C THR A 60 -9.73 11.50 -21.50
N TRP A 61 -10.94 12.03 -21.51
CA TRP A 61 -11.36 13.08 -22.43
C TRP A 61 -12.38 13.97 -21.73
N GLN A 62 -12.51 15.19 -22.23
CA GLN A 62 -13.50 16.15 -21.78
C GLN A 62 -14.02 16.89 -23.01
N ARG A 63 -15.33 17.14 -23.07
CA ARG A 63 -15.99 17.68 -24.27
C ARG A 63 -15.34 18.94 -24.85
N ASN A 64 -14.88 19.84 -23.98
CA ASN A 64 -14.27 21.11 -24.35
C ASN A 64 -12.75 21.08 -24.19
N ASP A 65 -12.17 19.90 -24.03
CA ASP A 65 -10.73 19.68 -23.89
C ASP A 65 -10.04 20.48 -22.77
N ASN A 66 -10.79 20.88 -21.74
CA ASN A 66 -10.30 21.74 -20.66
C ASN A 66 -9.64 20.95 -19.52
N ILE A 67 -8.93 19.87 -19.82
CA ILE A 67 -8.21 19.08 -18.80
C ILE A 67 -6.94 19.84 -18.39
N ALA A 68 -6.79 20.11 -17.09
CA ALA A 68 -5.61 20.79 -16.57
C ALA A 68 -4.53 19.79 -16.14
N LYS A 69 -4.94 18.73 -15.43
CA LYS A 69 -4.00 17.71 -14.94
C LYS A 69 -4.66 16.36 -14.74
N VAL A 70 -3.81 15.33 -14.77
CA VAL A 70 -4.14 13.96 -14.38
C VAL A 70 -3.16 13.54 -13.30
N GLU A 71 -3.65 13.05 -12.17
CA GLU A 71 -2.84 12.61 -11.03
C GLU A 71 -3.10 11.12 -10.77
N LEU A 72 -2.04 10.36 -10.56
CA LEU A 72 -2.10 9.01 -10.02
C LEU A 72 -1.77 9.09 -8.53
N LEU A 73 -2.77 8.81 -7.70
CA LEU A 73 -2.72 8.92 -6.25
C LEU A 73 -2.69 7.54 -5.64
N ARG A 74 -1.82 7.34 -4.65
CA ARG A 74 -1.76 6.09 -3.86
C ARG A 74 -2.28 6.32 -2.47
N LYS A 75 -3.01 5.34 -1.98
CA LYS A 75 -3.22 5.11 -0.57
C LYS A 75 -2.67 3.72 -0.28
N VAL A 76 -1.72 3.65 0.63
CA VAL A 76 -1.06 2.40 1.04
C VAL A 76 -1.15 2.33 2.55
N TYR A 77 -1.71 1.25 3.05
CA TYR A 77 -1.74 0.93 4.46
C TYR A 77 -1.56 -0.56 4.64
N GLU A 78 -1.12 -0.97 5.81
CA GLU A 78 -1.02 -2.36 6.21
C GLU A 78 -1.86 -2.59 7.45
N ASP A 79 -2.47 -3.77 7.51
CA ASP A 79 -3.02 -4.33 8.74
C ASP A 79 -2.08 -5.47 9.14
N PHE A 80 -1.45 -5.35 10.31
CA PHE A 80 -0.43 -6.31 10.73
C PHE A 80 -0.70 -6.86 12.13
N GLY A 81 -0.34 -8.13 12.29
CA GLY A 81 -0.02 -8.77 13.55
C GLY A 81 1.48 -8.96 13.70
N LEU A 82 1.89 -9.78 14.66
CA LEU A 82 3.29 -10.03 14.96
C LEU A 82 3.58 -11.52 14.85
N TYR A 83 4.73 -11.80 14.27
CA TYR A 83 5.49 -13.00 14.55
C TYR A 83 6.49 -12.69 15.66
N PHE A 84 6.46 -13.48 16.74
CA PHE A 84 7.35 -13.31 17.89
C PHE A 84 7.95 -14.65 18.29
N GLU A 85 9.27 -14.69 18.43
CA GLU A 85 10.02 -15.90 18.74
C GLU A 85 10.91 -15.67 19.98
N LEU A 86 10.80 -16.55 20.96
CA LEU A 86 11.81 -16.76 22.00
C LEU A 86 12.76 -17.89 21.55
N ASP A 87 13.46 -18.55 22.49
CA ASP A 87 14.35 -19.67 22.17
C ASP A 87 13.57 -20.92 21.72
N LYS A 88 12.40 -21.17 22.32
CA LYS A 88 11.57 -22.36 22.10
C LYS A 88 10.10 -22.06 21.85
N THR A 89 9.63 -20.88 22.27
CA THR A 89 8.25 -20.46 22.07
C THR A 89 8.10 -19.55 20.86
N VAL A 90 7.11 -19.86 20.03
CA VAL A 90 6.67 -19.02 18.91
C VAL A 90 5.25 -18.54 19.19
N VAL A 91 4.99 -17.27 18.94
CA VAL A 91 3.67 -16.65 19.01
C VAL A 91 3.42 -15.92 17.70
N GLU A 92 2.35 -16.29 17.01
CA GLU A 92 1.84 -15.59 15.83
C GLU A 92 0.49 -14.99 16.19
N THR A 93 0.32 -13.69 15.95
CA THR A 93 -0.95 -13.01 16.24
C THR A 93 -1.74 -12.67 14.97
N TRP A 94 -1.14 -12.88 13.80
CA TRP A 94 -1.80 -12.70 12.51
C TRP A 94 -2.26 -14.05 11.98
N ASN A 95 -3.51 -14.11 11.56
CA ASN A 95 -4.06 -15.18 10.75
C ASN A 95 -5.06 -14.51 9.79
N PRO A 96 -4.93 -14.67 8.46
CA PRO A 96 -5.83 -14.03 7.49
C PRO A 96 -7.32 -14.30 7.74
N ASP A 97 -7.67 -15.45 8.32
CA ASP A 97 -9.06 -15.83 8.57
C ASP A 97 -9.60 -15.34 9.93
N ASP A 98 -8.73 -15.19 10.93
CA ASP A 98 -9.11 -14.86 12.32
C ASP A 98 -7.92 -14.24 13.08
N PRO A 99 -7.57 -12.97 12.80
CA PRO A 99 -6.41 -12.35 13.42
C PRO A 99 -6.68 -12.06 14.90
N VAL A 100 -5.76 -12.49 15.76
CA VAL A 100 -5.83 -12.28 17.21
C VAL A 100 -5.48 -10.84 17.57
N MET A 101 -4.62 -10.21 16.77
CA MET A 101 -4.19 -8.83 16.93
C MET A 101 -4.05 -8.17 15.57
N VAL A 102 -4.62 -6.98 15.44
CA VAL A 102 -4.55 -6.16 14.22
C VAL A 102 -4.11 -4.76 14.60
N VAL A 103 -3.07 -4.27 13.94
CA VAL A 103 -2.62 -2.88 14.00
C VAL A 103 -2.61 -2.34 12.58
N THR A 104 -3.33 -1.24 12.37
CA THR A 104 -3.34 -0.54 11.08
C THR A 104 -2.25 0.52 11.04
N ASP A 105 -1.37 0.48 10.05
CA ASP A 105 -0.38 1.52 9.75
C ASP A 105 -0.61 2.10 8.35
N THR A 106 -0.81 3.41 8.28
CA THR A 106 -1.00 4.11 7.01
C THR A 106 0.31 4.74 6.56
N VAL A 107 0.86 4.23 5.46
CA VAL A 107 2.13 4.71 4.89
C VAL A 107 1.90 5.89 3.94
N TYR A 108 0.92 5.77 3.04
CA TYR A 108 0.53 6.84 2.13
C TYR A 108 -0.97 7.04 2.19
N ASN A 109 -1.41 8.30 2.21
CA ASN A 109 -2.84 8.64 2.17
C ASN A 109 -3.11 9.61 1.02
N ASN A 110 -3.69 9.12 -0.07
CA ASN A 110 -4.05 9.89 -1.26
C ASN A 110 -2.91 10.78 -1.79
N THR A 111 -1.68 10.25 -1.75
CA THR A 111 -0.48 10.98 -2.17
C THR A 111 -0.25 10.76 -3.66
N ALA A 112 -0.07 11.85 -4.42
CA ALA A 112 0.28 11.75 -5.83
C ALA A 112 1.72 11.23 -5.97
N TRP A 113 1.90 10.11 -6.69
CA TRP A 113 3.24 9.67 -7.08
C TRP A 113 3.58 10.05 -8.52
N LYS A 114 2.55 10.33 -9.34
CA LYS A 114 2.73 10.80 -10.72
C LYS A 114 1.66 11.82 -11.07
N THR A 115 2.08 12.89 -11.73
CA THR A 115 1.20 13.97 -12.21
C THR A 115 1.54 14.29 -13.66
N PHE A 116 0.50 14.49 -14.47
CA PHE A 116 0.59 14.90 -15.87
C PHE A 116 -0.09 16.25 -16.11
N PRO A 117 0.41 17.06 -17.06
CA PRO A 117 1.71 16.85 -17.71
C PRO A 117 2.86 17.04 -16.70
N GLU A 118 3.97 16.37 -16.95
CA GLU A 118 5.20 16.60 -16.19
C GLU A 118 5.73 18.02 -16.45
N GLU A 119 6.57 18.52 -15.54
CA GLU A 119 7.15 19.85 -15.67
C GLU A 119 7.84 20.03 -17.05
N GLY A 120 7.49 21.12 -17.73
CA GLY A 120 8.00 21.42 -19.07
C GLY A 120 7.35 20.63 -20.21
N ARG A 121 6.33 19.80 -19.95
CA ARG A 121 5.54 19.10 -20.98
C ARG A 121 4.14 19.68 -21.12
N SER A 122 3.55 19.47 -22.28
CA SER A 122 2.14 19.76 -22.55
C SER A 122 1.32 18.49 -22.44
N LEU A 123 0.07 18.58 -21.98
CA LEU A 123 -0.87 17.46 -21.97
C LEU A 123 -1.13 16.93 -23.38
N ASN A 124 -1.02 17.77 -24.41
CA ASN A 124 -1.18 17.38 -25.81
C ASN A 124 -0.16 16.33 -26.28
N ASN A 125 0.98 16.19 -25.58
CA ASN A 125 1.94 15.13 -25.86
C ASN A 125 1.37 13.72 -25.63
N TYR A 126 0.27 13.62 -24.87
CA TYR A 126 -0.41 12.37 -24.53
C TYR A 126 -1.70 12.15 -25.31
N TYR A 127 -2.03 13.05 -26.24
CA TYR A 127 -3.27 12.94 -27.00
C TYR A 127 -3.13 11.91 -28.14
N VAL A 128 -4.05 10.95 -28.18
CA VAL A 128 -4.07 9.87 -29.17
C VAL A 128 -5.28 10.05 -30.09
N THR A 129 -5.04 10.51 -31.32
CA THR A 129 -6.09 10.83 -32.31
C THR A 129 -7.01 9.64 -32.59
N SER A 130 -6.47 8.43 -32.70
CA SER A 130 -7.26 7.22 -32.99
C SER A 130 -8.26 6.86 -31.87
N ARG A 131 -8.06 7.38 -30.66
CA ARG A 131 -8.95 7.21 -29.51
C ARG A 131 -9.73 8.48 -29.17
N ASN A 132 -9.44 9.60 -29.83
CA ASN A 132 -9.93 10.94 -29.49
C ASN A 132 -9.87 11.22 -27.97
N ALA A 133 -8.74 10.87 -27.35
CA ALA A 133 -8.55 10.92 -25.90
C ALA A 133 -7.09 11.09 -25.53
N TYR A 134 -6.83 11.58 -24.32
CA TYR A 134 -5.52 11.51 -23.71
C TYR A 134 -5.29 10.11 -23.15
N VAL A 135 -4.15 9.52 -23.50
CA VAL A 135 -3.72 8.21 -23.02
C VAL A 135 -2.41 8.40 -22.26
N LEU A 136 -2.44 8.17 -20.95
CA LEU A 136 -1.33 8.40 -20.04
C LEU A 136 -0.97 7.11 -19.33
N GLU A 137 0.32 6.86 -19.13
CA GLU A 137 0.80 5.63 -18.51
C GLU A 137 1.66 5.93 -17.29
N GLY A 138 1.34 5.29 -16.17
CA GLY A 138 2.13 5.37 -14.93
C GLY A 138 2.47 3.99 -14.41
N GLU A 139 3.76 3.76 -14.15
CA GLU A 139 4.22 2.55 -13.48
C GLU A 139 4.12 2.74 -11.96
N TYR A 140 3.74 1.65 -11.29
CA TYR A 140 3.68 1.54 -9.85
C TYR A 140 4.32 0.22 -9.44
N ILE A 141 5.32 0.27 -8.56
CA ILE A 141 5.95 -0.94 -8.01
C ILE A 141 5.19 -1.29 -6.74
N TYR A 142 4.58 -2.47 -6.71
CA TYR A 142 3.91 -2.97 -5.52
C TYR A 142 4.94 -3.59 -4.59
N THR A 143 5.13 -3.01 -3.41
CA THR A 143 6.07 -3.51 -2.41
C THR A 143 5.40 -3.59 -1.05
N ILE A 144 6.04 -4.27 -0.11
CA ILE A 144 5.69 -4.17 1.30
C ILE A 144 5.76 -2.67 1.67
N PRO A 145 4.76 -2.14 2.41
CA PRO A 145 4.75 -0.73 2.75
C PRO A 145 5.96 -0.35 3.62
N GLU A 146 6.86 0.47 3.07
CA GLU A 146 7.99 1.03 3.81
C GLU A 146 7.75 2.50 4.16
N GLY A 147 8.19 2.92 5.35
CA GLY A 147 8.09 4.30 5.82
C GLY A 147 6.82 4.64 6.61
N GLY A 148 6.10 3.62 7.07
CA GLY A 148 5.02 3.77 8.05
C GLY A 148 5.52 4.20 9.43
N LYS A 149 4.58 4.31 10.39
CA LYS A 149 4.91 4.64 11.78
C LYS A 149 5.69 3.52 12.47
N TYR A 150 5.45 2.27 12.10
CA TYR A 150 6.03 1.11 12.76
C TYR A 150 7.21 0.53 11.95
N SER A 151 8.33 0.25 12.61
CA SER A 151 9.48 -0.45 12.03
C SER A 151 9.09 -1.89 11.69
N PRO A 152 9.65 -2.49 10.61
CA PRO A 152 9.23 -3.81 10.15
C PRO A 152 9.58 -4.94 11.13
N GLU A 153 10.61 -4.77 11.95
CA GLU A 153 11.11 -5.80 12.85
C GLU A 153 11.90 -5.23 14.05
N GLY A 154 12.21 -6.12 15.01
CA GLY A 154 13.18 -5.89 16.07
C GLY A 154 12.68 -5.06 17.25
N GLU A 155 13.63 -4.56 18.05
CA GLU A 155 13.34 -3.82 19.29
C GLU A 155 12.60 -2.51 19.04
N GLU A 156 12.86 -1.87 17.90
CA GLU A 156 12.19 -0.61 17.55
C GLU A 156 10.70 -0.82 17.29
N LEU A 157 10.32 -1.91 16.62
CA LEU A 157 8.93 -2.32 16.47
C LEU A 157 8.28 -2.52 17.85
N LEU A 158 8.95 -3.27 18.74
CA LEU A 158 8.46 -3.51 20.10
C LEU A 158 8.18 -2.19 20.85
N ASP A 159 9.10 -1.24 20.78
CA ASP A 159 8.97 0.06 21.45
C ASP A 159 7.80 0.88 20.89
N GLN A 160 7.61 0.85 19.58
CA GLN A 160 6.55 1.60 18.90
C GLN A 160 5.15 1.00 19.08
N LEU A 161 5.04 -0.30 19.41
CA LEU A 161 3.74 -0.95 19.63
C LEU A 161 2.87 -0.18 20.65
N PRO A 162 1.57 0.05 20.38
CA PRO A 162 0.69 0.58 21.40
C PRO A 162 0.51 -0.43 22.56
N GLU A 163 0.06 0.07 23.70
CA GLU A 163 -0.08 -0.72 24.92
C GLU A 163 -1.04 -1.92 24.77
N GLU A 164 -2.15 -1.74 24.05
CA GLU A 164 -3.16 -2.78 23.86
C GLU A 164 -2.65 -3.95 22.99
N PRO A 165 -2.08 -3.72 21.78
CA PRO A 165 -1.39 -4.76 21.01
C PRO A 165 -0.29 -5.47 21.81
N TYR A 166 0.50 -4.71 22.58
CA TYR A 166 1.51 -5.30 23.44
C TYR A 166 0.90 -6.25 24.49
N LYS A 167 -0.20 -5.86 25.15
CA LYS A 167 -0.91 -6.74 26.08
C LYS A 167 -1.48 -7.99 25.42
N ILE A 168 -1.93 -7.90 24.17
CA ILE A 168 -2.39 -9.08 23.43
C ILE A 168 -1.23 -10.05 23.18
N LEU A 169 -0.07 -9.54 22.73
CA LEU A 169 1.15 -10.34 22.58
C LEU A 169 1.53 -11.04 23.90
N VAL A 170 1.59 -10.28 25.00
CA VAL A 170 1.90 -10.81 26.34
C VAL A 170 0.89 -11.87 26.78
N ASN A 171 -0.41 -11.65 26.51
CA ASN A 171 -1.46 -12.62 26.82
C ASN A 171 -1.26 -13.92 26.03
N GLN A 172 -1.00 -13.85 24.73
CA GLN A 172 -0.71 -15.04 23.91
C GLN A 172 0.54 -15.77 24.41
N LEU A 173 1.62 -15.03 24.68
CA LEU A 173 2.85 -15.58 25.24
C LEU A 173 2.62 -16.30 26.57
N SER A 174 1.74 -15.78 27.43
CA SER A 174 1.45 -16.41 28.73
C SER A 174 0.90 -17.85 28.62
N TYR A 175 0.26 -18.20 27.49
CA TYR A 175 -0.24 -19.55 27.25
C TYR A 175 0.76 -20.45 26.52
N ALA A 176 1.74 -19.88 25.84
CA ALA A 176 2.69 -20.61 25.00
C ALA A 176 4.08 -20.77 25.62
N ILE A 177 4.46 -19.91 26.57
CA ILE A 177 5.81 -19.88 27.15
C ILE A 177 6.13 -21.15 27.94
N THR A 178 7.37 -21.64 27.81
CA THR A 178 7.84 -22.78 28.60
C THR A 178 8.22 -22.37 30.02
N ALA A 179 8.27 -23.33 30.96
CA ALA A 179 8.75 -23.04 32.32
C ALA A 179 10.19 -22.50 32.33
N ALA A 180 11.05 -22.98 31.42
CA ALA A 180 12.43 -22.54 31.33
C ALA A 180 12.55 -21.08 30.85
N GLU A 181 11.82 -20.70 29.82
CA GLU A 181 11.81 -19.30 29.34
C GLU A 181 11.15 -18.36 30.36
N TYR A 182 10.10 -18.82 31.04
CA TYR A 182 9.50 -18.07 32.13
C TYR A 182 10.51 -17.79 33.24
N GLU A 183 11.29 -18.79 33.64
CA GLU A 183 12.35 -18.64 34.66
C GLU A 183 13.48 -17.71 34.19
N MET A 184 13.77 -17.66 32.89
CA MET A 184 14.72 -16.67 32.34
C MET A 184 14.20 -15.24 32.45
N LEU A 185 12.89 -15.03 32.22
CA LEU A 185 12.24 -13.72 32.37
C LEU A 185 12.13 -13.32 33.85
N PHE A 186 11.78 -14.27 34.71
CA PHE A 186 11.50 -14.04 36.13
C PHE A 186 12.25 -15.05 37.03
N PRO A 187 13.58 -14.89 37.21
CA PRO A 187 14.40 -15.85 37.95
C PRO A 187 14.04 -15.95 39.43
N ASP A 188 13.47 -14.88 40.00
CA ASP A 188 13.06 -14.82 41.41
C ASP A 188 11.60 -15.24 41.62
N ALA A 189 10.91 -15.76 40.60
CA ALA A 189 9.53 -16.20 40.73
C ALA A 189 9.40 -17.42 41.67
N GLY A 190 8.46 -17.34 42.62
CA GLY A 190 8.15 -18.41 43.55
C GLY A 190 7.53 -19.65 42.87
N ASP A 191 7.59 -20.80 43.54
CA ASP A 191 7.12 -22.09 43.00
C ASP A 191 5.62 -22.09 42.66
N GLU A 192 4.81 -21.20 43.24
CA GLU A 192 3.39 -21.02 42.92
C GLU A 192 3.16 -20.59 41.46
N ASN A 193 4.17 -20.03 40.79
CA ASN A 193 4.10 -19.63 39.38
C ASN A 193 4.24 -20.81 38.42
N TYR A 194 4.58 -22.00 38.92
CA TYR A 194 4.87 -23.18 38.11
C TYR A 194 3.90 -24.34 38.37
N THR A 195 3.70 -25.18 37.36
CA THR A 195 3.10 -26.50 37.56
C THR A 195 4.20 -27.50 37.91
N MET A 196 3.95 -28.34 38.92
CA MET A 196 4.94 -29.27 39.47
C MET A 196 4.55 -30.72 39.20
N SER A 197 5.50 -31.52 38.72
CA SER A 197 5.38 -32.98 38.62
C SER A 197 6.62 -33.64 39.20
N GLY A 198 6.45 -34.44 40.26
CA GLY A 198 7.58 -35.12 40.92
C GLY A 198 8.67 -34.19 41.44
N GLY A 199 8.34 -32.92 41.75
CA GLY A 199 9.30 -31.91 42.20
C GLY A 199 9.96 -31.10 41.08
N ALA A 200 9.70 -31.42 39.81
CA ALA A 200 10.18 -30.64 38.67
C ALA A 200 9.14 -29.62 38.20
N ARG A 201 9.60 -28.43 37.81
CA ARG A 201 8.80 -27.40 37.13
C ARG A 201 8.51 -27.87 35.70
N THR A 202 7.25 -28.20 35.41
CA THR A 202 6.84 -28.76 34.11
C THR A 202 6.14 -27.76 33.19
N GLY A 203 5.74 -26.60 33.71
CA GLY A 203 5.05 -25.55 32.96
C GLY A 203 4.72 -24.34 33.84
N VAL A 204 4.02 -23.37 33.27
CA VAL A 204 3.58 -22.16 33.98
C VAL A 204 2.15 -22.37 34.50
N SER A 205 1.94 -22.08 35.79
CA SER A 205 0.64 -22.19 36.46
C SER A 205 -0.28 -21.03 36.07
N SER A 206 -1.56 -21.09 36.46
CA SER A 206 -2.48 -19.95 36.29
C SER A 206 -1.99 -18.68 37.01
N VAL A 207 -1.38 -18.83 38.19
CA VAL A 207 -0.77 -17.72 38.94
C VAL A 207 0.40 -17.14 38.17
N GLY A 208 1.27 -18.00 37.63
CA GLY A 208 2.41 -17.59 36.81
C GLY A 208 2.00 -16.83 35.57
N ARG A 209 0.93 -17.26 34.88
CA ARG A 209 0.39 -16.56 33.71
C ARG A 209 -0.06 -15.15 34.04
N VAL A 210 -0.84 -14.99 35.11
CA VAL A 210 -1.29 -13.68 35.59
C VAL A 210 -0.10 -12.81 36.00
N TYR A 211 0.91 -13.39 36.64
CA TYR A 211 2.13 -12.67 37.00
C TYR A 211 2.87 -12.17 35.76
N LEU A 212 3.05 -13.00 34.74
CA LEU A 212 3.68 -12.59 33.47
C LEU A 212 2.89 -11.47 32.80
N GLN A 213 1.56 -11.60 32.72
CA GLN A 213 0.69 -10.57 32.11
C GLN A 213 0.81 -9.21 32.79
N ASN A 214 1.05 -9.19 34.10
CA ASN A 214 1.13 -7.96 34.88
C ASN A 214 2.54 -7.36 34.96
N ASN A 215 3.59 -8.17 34.74
CA ASN A 215 4.97 -7.76 35.03
C ASN A 215 5.92 -7.83 33.82
N LEU A 216 5.51 -8.45 32.71
CA LEU A 216 6.35 -8.49 31.52
C LEU A 216 6.32 -7.14 30.81
N SER A 217 7.36 -6.33 31.04
CA SER A 217 7.55 -5.06 30.33
C SER A 217 8.31 -5.25 29.02
N LYS A 218 8.18 -4.28 28.12
CA LYS A 218 8.94 -4.25 26.86
C LYS A 218 10.44 -4.25 27.14
N GLU A 219 10.87 -3.50 28.16
CA GLU A 219 12.28 -3.43 28.57
C GLU A 219 12.80 -4.79 29.04
N LEU A 220 12.00 -5.54 29.79
CA LEU A 220 12.38 -6.88 30.24
C LEU A 220 12.54 -7.84 29.05
N LEU A 221 11.64 -7.78 28.06
CA LEU A 221 11.75 -8.56 26.84
C LEU A 221 13.01 -8.22 26.05
N LYS A 222 13.37 -6.93 25.97
CA LYS A 222 14.62 -6.50 25.33
C LYS A 222 15.85 -6.97 26.10
N GLU A 223 15.85 -6.83 27.43
CA GLU A 223 16.99 -7.24 28.28
C GLU A 223 17.26 -8.74 28.21
N LYS A 224 16.21 -9.57 28.28
CA LYS A 224 16.33 -11.03 28.24
C LYS A 224 16.47 -11.57 26.83
N GLY A 225 16.16 -10.76 25.83
CA GLY A 225 16.25 -11.07 24.42
C GLY A 225 15.07 -11.89 23.94
N PHE A 226 14.47 -11.44 22.84
CA PHE A 226 13.70 -12.30 21.94
C PHE A 226 14.57 -12.64 20.75
N LYS A 227 14.31 -13.79 20.12
CA LYS A 227 15.07 -14.29 18.98
C LYS A 227 14.66 -13.58 17.70
N GLN A 228 13.36 -13.42 17.48
CA GLN A 228 12.80 -12.72 16.32
C GLN A 228 11.51 -11.98 16.71
N LEU A 229 11.30 -10.83 16.09
CA LEU A 229 10.05 -10.08 16.16
C LEU A 229 9.91 -9.32 14.84
N TYR A 230 8.87 -9.60 14.06
CA TYR A 230 8.60 -8.90 12.82
C TYR A 230 7.09 -8.85 12.54
N LYS A 231 6.69 -7.92 11.67
CA LYS A 231 5.29 -7.79 11.22
C LYS A 231 4.93 -8.93 10.28
N THR A 232 3.72 -9.45 10.46
CA THR A 232 3.05 -10.35 9.50
C THR A 232 1.67 -9.81 9.27
N GLY A 233 1.22 -9.69 8.03
CA GLY A 233 0.04 -8.89 7.76
C GLY A 233 -0.40 -8.87 6.31
N ASP A 234 -1.39 -8.02 6.04
CA ASP A 234 -1.85 -7.72 4.69
C ASP A 234 -1.46 -6.29 4.32
N ALA A 235 -0.93 -6.12 3.11
CA ALA A 235 -0.63 -4.83 2.51
C ALA A 235 -1.75 -4.43 1.56
N HIS A 236 -2.46 -3.35 1.89
CA HIS A 236 -3.54 -2.81 1.07
C HIS A 236 -3.05 -1.61 0.26
N THR A 237 -3.30 -1.64 -1.04
CA THR A 237 -2.98 -0.53 -1.93
C THR A 237 -4.21 -0.15 -2.74
N GLU A 238 -4.59 1.12 -2.66
CA GLU A 238 -5.55 1.76 -3.55
C GLU A 238 -4.82 2.74 -4.46
N ILE A 239 -5.04 2.58 -5.75
CA ILE A 239 -4.53 3.43 -6.83
C ILE A 239 -5.71 4.19 -7.42
N THR A 240 -5.60 5.51 -7.45
CA THR A 240 -6.67 6.40 -7.93
C THR A 240 -6.16 7.31 -9.02
N ALA A 241 -6.77 7.22 -10.21
CA ALA A 241 -6.60 8.20 -11.27
C ALA A 241 -7.57 9.36 -11.06
N ARG A 242 -7.06 10.55 -10.77
CA ARG A 242 -7.80 11.81 -10.60
C ARG A 242 -7.57 12.72 -11.78
N VAL A 243 -8.62 13.10 -12.49
CA VAL A 243 -8.58 14.07 -13.59
C VAL A 243 -9.22 15.37 -13.13
N THR A 244 -8.50 16.48 -13.28
CA THR A 244 -8.96 17.82 -12.89
C THR A 244 -8.98 18.73 -14.11
N THR A 245 -10.09 19.44 -14.32
CA THR A 245 -10.21 20.45 -15.38
C THR A 245 -9.64 21.80 -14.94
N SER A 246 -9.35 22.70 -15.90
CA SER A 246 -8.88 24.07 -15.62
C SER A 246 -9.85 24.91 -14.79
N LYS A 247 -11.12 24.48 -14.71
CA LYS A 247 -12.17 25.10 -13.89
C LYS A 247 -12.44 24.36 -12.58
N GLY A 248 -11.68 23.30 -12.26
CA GLY A 248 -11.75 22.57 -10.99
C GLY A 248 -12.76 21.43 -10.93
N ALA A 249 -13.38 21.03 -12.05
CA ALA A 249 -14.22 19.83 -12.07
C ALA A 249 -13.31 18.58 -11.99
N VAL A 250 -13.69 17.63 -11.13
CA VAL A 250 -12.88 16.43 -10.85
C VAL A 250 -13.65 15.16 -11.22
N SER A 251 -12.95 14.18 -11.78
CA SER A 251 -13.42 12.79 -11.87
C SER A 251 -12.34 11.83 -11.43
N GLU A 252 -12.74 10.73 -10.81
CA GLU A 252 -11.82 9.75 -10.24
C GLU A 252 -12.20 8.32 -10.64
N ARG A 253 -11.18 7.46 -10.77
CA ARG A 253 -11.32 6.01 -10.83
C ARG A 253 -10.27 5.36 -9.96
N SER A 254 -10.72 4.46 -9.09
CA SER A 254 -9.84 3.69 -8.21
C SER A 254 -9.79 2.23 -8.62
N THR A 255 -8.69 1.57 -8.28
CA THR A 255 -8.58 0.12 -8.14
C THR A 255 -7.81 -0.18 -6.89
N ASP A 256 -8.19 -1.27 -6.23
CA ASP A 256 -7.55 -1.76 -5.03
C ASP A 256 -7.00 -3.18 -5.25
N PHE A 257 -6.01 -3.53 -4.45
CA PHE A 257 -5.46 -4.88 -4.34
C PHE A 257 -4.81 -5.06 -2.97
N GLU A 258 -4.68 -6.31 -2.59
CA GLU A 258 -4.26 -6.77 -1.28
C GLU A 258 -3.35 -7.99 -1.42
N SER A 259 -2.35 -8.10 -0.54
CA SER A 259 -1.42 -9.22 -0.51
C SER A 259 -0.88 -9.42 0.89
N THR A 260 -0.89 -10.67 1.32
CA THR A 260 -0.32 -11.12 2.60
C THR A 260 1.20 -11.23 2.54
N TYR A 261 1.88 -10.85 3.62
CA TYR A 261 3.32 -10.95 3.78
C TYR A 261 3.75 -11.42 5.18
#